data_AF-A0AAN8DI96-F1
#
_entry.id   AF-A0AAN8DI96-F1
#
_cell.length_a   1.000
_cell.length_b   1.000
_cell.length_c   1.000
_cell.angle_alpha   90.00
_cell.angle_beta   90.00
_cell.angle_gamma   90.00
#
_symmetry.space_group_name_H-M   'P 1'
#
loop_
_entity.id
_entity.type
_entity.pdbx_description
1 polymer ?
#
loop_
_entity_poly.entity_id
_entity_poly.type
_entity_poly.pdbx_seq_one_letter_code
_entity_poly.pdbx_strand_id
1 'polypeptide(L)'
;MALLNRKYYECAMTGTNVTAYIKHLCGDKSSDQCQQELSSLPCLRPKEDRQRVLITLRADSQILGWLLIASIMLSNLLMICMARCTSPISYLQLKFWRTYAQEESNLMDSYSSKHAKELAKRNLKSFFDQEPPANISTPSNRAWKKISSLYKFSTKDHYYSTIHRYVEESCDNDMMKIASVKSSGTADNIPAALGFVDDVRMA
;
A
#
# COMPACT_ATOMS: atom_id res chain seq x y z
N MET A 1 -3.25 -7.03 -18.56
CA MET A 1 -3.22 -8.09 -19.61
C MET A 1 -4.57 -8.31 -20.32
N ALA A 2 -5.72 -7.85 -19.78
CA ALA A 2 -7.02 -8.01 -20.43
C ALA A 2 -7.13 -7.32 -21.82
N LEU A 3 -6.52 -6.13 -21.99
CA LEU A 3 -6.46 -5.41 -23.27
C LEU A 3 -5.66 -6.17 -24.34
N LEU A 4 -4.59 -6.88 -23.94
CA LEU A 4 -3.78 -7.70 -24.83
C LEU A 4 -4.48 -9.01 -25.24
N ASN A 5 -5.36 -9.54 -24.37
CA ASN A 5 -6.15 -10.73 -24.65
C ASN A 5 -7.29 -10.48 -25.65
N ARG A 6 -7.43 -9.25 -26.16
CA ARG A 6 -8.24 -8.85 -27.34
C ARG A 6 -9.77 -9.02 -27.22
N LYS A 7 -10.24 -10.20 -26.79
CA LYS A 7 -11.65 -10.60 -26.66
C LYS A 7 -12.47 -9.63 -25.81
N TYR A 8 -11.90 -9.12 -24.72
CA TYR A 8 -12.57 -8.15 -23.85
C TYR A 8 -12.75 -6.78 -24.53
N TYR A 9 -11.73 -6.32 -25.25
CA TYR A 9 -11.77 -5.05 -25.98
C TYR A 9 -12.71 -5.14 -27.20
N GLU A 10 -12.63 -6.23 -27.97
CA GLU A 10 -13.53 -6.49 -29.10
C GLU A 10 -15.01 -6.50 -28.66
N CYS A 11 -15.33 -7.20 -27.55
CA CYS A 11 -16.69 -7.25 -26.99
C CYS A 11 -17.15 -5.89 -26.44
N ALA A 12 -16.30 -5.19 -25.68
CA ALA A 12 -16.67 -3.90 -25.12
C ALA A 12 -16.91 -2.85 -26.22
N MET A 13 -16.05 -2.83 -27.24
CA MET A 13 -16.07 -1.75 -28.24
C MET A 13 -17.18 -1.93 -29.28
N THR A 14 -17.56 -3.18 -29.59
CA THR A 14 -18.72 -3.48 -30.44
C THR A 14 -20.07 -3.17 -29.78
N GLY A 15 -20.12 -3.06 -28.45
CA GLY A 15 -21.30 -2.64 -27.68
C GLY A 15 -21.37 -1.12 -27.39
N THR A 16 -20.41 -0.32 -27.84
CA THR A 16 -20.43 1.14 -27.63
C THR A 16 -21.42 1.82 -28.56
N ASN A 17 -22.16 2.83 -28.07
CA ASN A 17 -23.10 3.62 -28.86
C ASN A 17 -22.50 4.99 -29.28
N VAL A 18 -21.20 5.02 -29.56
CA VAL A 18 -20.50 6.26 -29.92
C VAL A 18 -20.52 6.41 -31.44
N THR A 19 -21.43 7.23 -31.96
CA THR A 19 -21.71 7.38 -33.40
C THR A 19 -20.47 7.72 -34.23
N ALA A 20 -19.58 8.58 -33.71
CA ALA A 20 -18.35 8.98 -34.39
C ALA A 20 -17.34 7.83 -34.52
N TYR A 21 -17.21 7.00 -33.48
CA TYR A 21 -16.30 5.86 -33.47
C TYR A 21 -16.82 4.73 -34.38
N ILE A 22 -18.14 4.47 -34.35
CA ILE A 22 -18.80 3.50 -35.23
C ILE A 22 -18.67 3.92 -36.70
N LYS A 23 -18.83 5.22 -37.01
CA LYS A 23 -18.65 5.74 -38.37
C LYS A 23 -17.21 5.58 -38.87
N HIS A 24 -16.22 5.79 -38.00
CA HIS A 24 -14.81 5.54 -38.32
C HIS A 24 -14.52 4.05 -38.58
N LEU A 25 -15.16 3.14 -37.83
CA LEU A 25 -14.99 1.68 -37.99
C LEU A 25 -15.68 1.10 -39.23
N CYS A 26 -16.91 1.54 -39.54
CA CYS A 26 -17.69 1.05 -40.69
C CYS A 26 -17.40 1.80 -42.00
N GLY A 27 -16.64 2.90 -41.95
CA GLY A 27 -16.34 3.75 -43.10
C GLY A 27 -17.50 4.69 -43.49
N ASP A 28 -17.21 5.67 -44.36
CA ASP A 28 -18.13 6.76 -44.72
C ASP A 28 -19.38 6.30 -45.50
N LYS A 29 -19.32 5.10 -46.10
CA LYS A 29 -20.47 4.41 -46.71
C LYS A 29 -21.13 3.53 -45.66
N SER A 30 -21.89 4.16 -44.78
CA SER A 30 -22.74 3.49 -43.80
C SER A 30 -23.72 2.55 -44.50
N SER A 31 -23.38 1.27 -44.62
CA SER A 31 -24.42 0.26 -44.70
C SER A 31 -25.04 0.22 -43.32
N ASP A 32 -26.31 0.61 -43.18
CA ASP A 32 -27.04 0.58 -41.91
C ASP A 32 -26.93 -0.80 -41.23
N GLN A 33 -26.71 -1.86 -42.02
CA GLN A 33 -26.39 -3.21 -41.54
C GLN A 33 -25.11 -3.29 -40.68
N CYS A 34 -24.06 -2.51 -40.96
CA CYS A 34 -22.82 -2.53 -40.17
C CYS A 34 -23.05 -1.98 -38.76
N GLN A 35 -23.88 -0.95 -38.62
CA GLN A 35 -24.22 -0.38 -37.31
C GLN A 35 -25.18 -1.29 -36.53
N GLN A 36 -26.16 -1.89 -37.23
CA GLN A 36 -27.17 -2.75 -36.60
C GLN A 36 -26.62 -4.13 -36.19
N GLU A 37 -25.66 -4.69 -36.94
CA GLU A 37 -25.02 -5.98 -36.62
C GLU A 37 -23.74 -5.85 -35.78
N LEU A 38 -23.28 -4.64 -35.45
CA LEU A 38 -21.98 -4.40 -34.80
C LEU A 38 -21.81 -5.19 -33.49
N SER A 39 -22.83 -5.17 -32.64
CA SER A 39 -22.88 -5.88 -31.35
C SER A 39 -22.88 -7.41 -31.48
N SER A 40 -23.23 -7.92 -32.66
CA SER A 40 -23.30 -9.35 -32.96
C SER A 40 -22.04 -9.87 -33.67
N LEU A 41 -21.14 -8.97 -34.12
CA LEU A 41 -19.89 -9.30 -34.79
C LEU A 41 -18.97 -10.26 -34.00
N PRO A 42 -18.82 -10.18 -32.66
CA PRO A 42 -17.96 -11.09 -31.91
C PRO A 42 -18.46 -12.55 -31.93
N CYS A 43 -19.74 -12.77 -32.25
CA CYS A 43 -20.40 -14.08 -32.17
C CYS A 43 -20.70 -14.71 -33.54
N LEU A 44 -20.67 -13.93 -34.64
CA LEU A 44 -21.02 -14.40 -35.98
C LEU A 44 -19.81 -14.85 -36.81
N ARG A 45 -20.01 -15.85 -37.69
CA ARG A 45 -18.97 -16.38 -38.58
C ARG A 45 -18.38 -15.30 -39.52
N PRO A 46 -17.06 -15.32 -39.78
CA PRO A 46 -16.38 -14.29 -40.56
C PRO A 46 -16.94 -14.21 -41.99
N LYS A 47 -17.38 -13.01 -42.38
CA LYS A 47 -17.55 -12.57 -43.78
C LYS A 47 -16.43 -11.55 -44.06
N GLU A 48 -16.02 -11.38 -45.31
CA GLU A 48 -14.87 -10.53 -45.68
C GLU A 48 -14.95 -9.10 -45.12
N ASP A 49 -16.14 -8.49 -45.12
CA ASP A 49 -16.34 -7.14 -44.58
C ASP A 49 -16.23 -7.08 -43.05
N ARG A 50 -16.65 -8.13 -42.35
CA ARG A 50 -16.57 -8.24 -40.89
C ARG A 50 -15.13 -8.44 -40.42
N GLN A 51 -14.33 -9.14 -41.22
CA GLN A 51 -12.93 -9.43 -40.93
C GLN A 51 -12.07 -8.16 -40.90
N ARG A 52 -12.37 -7.16 -41.74
CA ARG A 52 -11.69 -5.86 -41.73
C ARG A 52 -11.91 -5.11 -40.42
N VAL A 53 -13.15 -4.99 -39.95
CA VAL A 53 -13.50 -4.31 -38.70
C VAL A 53 -12.84 -4.98 -37.49
N LEU A 54 -12.88 -6.33 -37.44
CA LEU A 54 -12.20 -7.11 -36.41
C LEU A 54 -10.69 -6.89 -36.40
N ILE A 55 -10.03 -6.82 -37.57
CA ILE A 55 -8.59 -6.53 -37.67
C ILE A 55 -8.25 -5.10 -37.20
N THR A 56 -9.13 -4.13 -37.41
CA THR A 56 -8.94 -2.76 -36.89
C THR A 56 -9.05 -2.72 -35.37
N LEU A 57 -10.13 -3.28 -34.79
CA LEU A 57 -10.32 -3.37 -33.34
C LEU A 57 -9.16 -4.10 -32.65
N ARG A 58 -8.65 -5.12 -33.34
CA ARG A 58 -7.50 -5.91 -32.95
C ARG A 58 -6.21 -5.10 -32.86
N ALA A 59 -5.97 -4.23 -33.84
CA ALA A 59 -4.81 -3.35 -33.87
C ALA A 59 -4.93 -2.25 -32.80
N ASP A 60 -6.11 -1.64 -32.67
CA ASP A 60 -6.41 -0.63 -31.65
C ASP A 60 -6.15 -1.16 -30.24
N SER A 61 -6.60 -2.39 -29.93
CA SER A 61 -6.41 -2.99 -28.61
C SER A 61 -4.93 -3.20 -28.29
N GLN A 62 -4.11 -3.54 -29.29
CA GLN A 62 -2.68 -3.75 -29.13
C GLN A 62 -1.94 -2.44 -28.97
N ILE A 63 -2.25 -1.42 -29.78
CA ILE A 63 -1.65 -0.09 -29.69
C ILE A 63 -1.97 0.54 -28.34
N LEU A 64 -3.24 0.50 -27.89
CA LEU A 64 -3.63 1.00 -26.56
C LEU A 64 -2.94 0.22 -25.43
N GLY A 65 -2.80 -1.10 -25.59
CA GLY A 65 -2.06 -1.92 -24.64
C GLY A 65 -0.60 -1.49 -24.51
N TRP A 66 0.09 -1.29 -25.62
CA TRP A 66 1.49 -0.84 -25.65
C TRP A 66 1.65 0.59 -25.16
N LEU A 67 0.75 1.51 -25.53
CA LEU A 67 0.74 2.89 -25.03
C LEU A 67 0.54 2.94 -23.52
N LEU A 68 -0.38 2.13 -22.99
CA LEU A 68 -0.61 2.05 -21.54
C LEU A 68 0.62 1.52 -20.81
N ILE A 69 1.28 0.48 -21.34
CA ILE A 69 2.54 -0.04 -20.77
C ILE A 69 3.63 1.03 -20.81
N ALA A 70 3.84 1.68 -21.96
CA ALA A 70 4.83 2.72 -22.12
C ALA A 70 4.57 3.91 -21.18
N SER A 71 3.31 4.33 -21.04
CA SER A 71 2.88 5.37 -20.11
C SER A 71 3.17 4.99 -18.66
N ILE A 72 2.80 3.77 -18.23
CA ILE A 72 3.10 3.29 -16.88
C ILE A 72 4.61 3.27 -16.62
N MET A 73 5.42 2.82 -17.57
CA MET A 73 6.87 2.79 -17.42
C MET A 73 7.45 4.21 -17.31
N LEU A 74 7.01 5.14 -18.15
CA LEU A 74 7.44 6.53 -18.11
C LEU A 74 7.01 7.22 -16.80
N SER A 75 5.78 7.02 -16.36
CA SER A 75 5.28 7.55 -15.09
C SER A 75 6.06 7.01 -13.90
N ASN A 76 6.39 5.71 -13.88
CA ASN A 76 7.23 5.13 -12.84
C ASN A 76 8.64 5.73 -12.83
N LEU A 77 9.25 5.89 -14.01
CA LEU A 77 10.56 6.52 -14.12
C LEU A 77 10.52 7.96 -13.58
N LEU A 78 9.53 8.75 -13.98
CA LEU A 78 9.34 10.12 -13.49
C LEU A 78 9.10 10.15 -11.98
N MET A 79 8.26 9.28 -11.42
CA MET A 79 8.04 9.20 -9.97
C MET A 79 9.33 8.87 -9.22
N ILE A 80 10.13 7.93 -9.71
CA ILE A 80 11.42 7.57 -9.12
C ILE A 80 12.39 8.75 -9.23
N CYS A 81 12.51 9.36 -10.41
CA CYS A 81 13.37 10.53 -10.63
C CYS A 81 12.98 11.69 -9.72
N MET A 82 11.68 12.02 -9.61
CA MET A 82 11.19 13.03 -8.70
C MET A 82 11.51 12.68 -7.26
N ALA A 83 11.19 11.46 -6.80
CA ALA A 83 11.50 11.03 -5.44
C ALA A 83 13.00 11.08 -5.11
N ARG A 84 13.88 10.86 -6.09
CA ARG A 84 15.34 10.96 -5.92
C ARG A 84 15.85 12.40 -6.00
N CYS A 85 15.34 13.22 -6.92
CA CYS A 85 15.75 14.62 -7.11
C CYS A 85 15.19 15.55 -6.04
N THR A 86 14.00 15.27 -5.50
CA THR A 86 13.38 16.05 -4.41
C THR A 86 13.77 15.52 -3.03
N SER A 87 14.69 14.57 -2.93
CA SER A 87 15.17 14.06 -1.64
C SER A 87 16.33 14.92 -1.14
N PRO A 88 16.12 15.85 -0.18
CA PRO A 88 17.22 16.53 0.53
C PRO A 88 17.97 15.59 1.49
N ILE A 89 17.59 14.31 1.52
CA ILE A 89 18.13 13.30 2.43
C ILE A 89 19.39 12.71 1.83
N SER A 90 20.49 12.71 2.59
CA SER A 90 21.72 12.02 2.21
C SER A 90 21.38 10.54 1.94
N TYR A 91 21.67 10.08 0.72
CA TYR A 91 21.42 8.69 0.29
C TYR A 91 21.97 7.67 1.30
N LEU A 92 23.10 8.00 1.94
CA LEU A 92 23.73 7.17 2.96
C LEU A 92 22.89 7.10 4.25
N GLN A 93 22.34 8.21 4.72
CA GLN A 93 21.48 8.24 5.91
C GLN A 93 20.19 7.46 5.67
N LEU A 94 19.58 7.59 4.49
CA LEU A 94 18.38 6.83 4.14
C LEU A 94 18.67 5.33 4.03
N LYS A 95 19.83 4.95 3.46
CA LYS A 95 20.28 3.56 3.40
C LYS A 95 20.45 2.99 4.80
N PHE A 96 21.14 3.72 5.69
CA PHE A 96 21.29 3.33 7.08
C PHE A 96 19.94 3.17 7.78
N TRP A 97 19.03 4.14 7.62
CA TRP A 97 17.69 4.08 8.22
C TRP A 97 16.90 2.84 7.79
N ARG A 98 16.91 2.50 6.49
CA ARG A 98 16.24 1.28 6.00
C ARG A 98 16.84 0.02 6.62
N THR A 99 18.17 -0.05 6.68
CA THR A 99 18.86 -1.20 7.30
C THR A 99 18.54 -1.29 8.78
N TYR A 100 18.57 -0.17 9.51
CA TYR A 100 18.19 -0.10 10.91
C TYR A 100 16.76 -0.59 11.14
N ALA A 101 15.79 -0.08 10.37
CA ALA A 101 14.38 -0.46 10.50
C ALA A 101 14.16 -1.95 10.21
N GLN A 102 14.88 -2.52 9.24
CA GLN A 102 14.81 -3.95 8.94
C GLN A 102 15.34 -4.80 10.09
N GLU A 103 16.53 -4.46 10.60
CA GLU A 103 17.14 -5.19 11.72
C GLU A 103 16.34 -5.03 13.01
N GLU A 104 15.81 -3.84 13.28
CA GLU A 104 14.91 -3.58 14.41
C GLU A 104 13.68 -4.49 14.34
N SER A 105 13.03 -4.60 13.19
CA SER A 105 11.87 -5.50 13.01
C SER A 105 12.25 -6.96 13.24
N ASN A 106 13.35 -7.44 12.65
CA ASN A 106 13.81 -8.82 12.79
C ASN A 106 14.11 -9.16 14.27
N LEU A 107 14.79 -8.25 14.98
CA LEU A 107 15.09 -8.40 16.39
C LEU A 107 13.82 -8.33 17.23
N MET A 108 12.90 -7.43 16.92
CA MET A 108 11.62 -7.28 17.62
C MET A 108 10.80 -8.56 17.57
N ASP A 109 10.71 -9.21 16.40
CA ASP A 109 10.00 -10.48 16.24
C ASP A 109 10.67 -11.61 17.06
N SER A 110 12.00 -11.69 16.98
CA SER A 110 12.80 -12.69 17.72
C SER A 110 12.66 -12.52 19.24
N TYR A 111 12.81 -11.30 19.75
CA TYR A 111 12.67 -10.99 21.18
C TYR A 111 11.24 -11.18 21.66
N SER A 112 10.24 -10.71 20.91
CA SER A 112 8.83 -10.85 21.28
C SER A 112 8.41 -12.32 21.35
N SER A 113 8.86 -13.14 20.40
CA SER A 113 8.60 -14.59 20.39
C SER A 113 9.23 -15.30 21.58
N LYS A 114 10.50 -14.98 21.91
CA LYS A 114 11.19 -15.53 23.08
C LYS A 114 10.48 -15.13 24.39
N HIS A 115 10.15 -13.85 24.55
CA HIS A 115 9.45 -13.32 25.72
C HIS A 115 8.07 -13.95 25.89
N ALA A 116 7.30 -14.08 24.80
CA ALA A 116 6.00 -14.75 24.82
C ALA A 116 6.11 -16.21 25.25
N LYS A 117 7.12 -16.94 24.75
CA LYS A 117 7.40 -18.33 25.14
C LYS A 117 7.75 -18.45 26.62
N GLU A 118 8.57 -17.54 27.14
CA GLU A 118 8.94 -17.52 28.56
C GLU A 118 7.73 -17.24 29.45
N LEU A 119 6.93 -16.22 29.10
CA LEU A 119 5.71 -15.88 29.82
C LEU A 119 4.70 -17.03 29.82
N ALA A 120 4.53 -17.72 28.68
CA ALA A 120 3.67 -18.89 28.57
C ALA A 120 4.17 -20.05 29.45
N LYS A 121 5.48 -20.36 29.41
CA LYS A 121 6.08 -21.40 30.26
C LYS A 121 5.88 -21.11 31.75
N ARG A 122 6.09 -19.86 32.18
CA ARG A 122 5.87 -19.44 33.56
C ARG A 122 4.43 -19.67 34.00
N ASN A 123 3.48 -19.23 33.19
CA ASN A 123 2.05 -19.35 33.52
C ASN A 123 1.60 -20.81 33.56
N LEU A 124 2.08 -21.65 32.63
CA LEU A 124 1.79 -23.08 32.66
C LEU A 124 2.39 -23.74 33.91
N LYS A 125 3.65 -23.43 34.25
CA LYS A 125 4.30 -23.97 35.45
C LYS A 125 3.52 -23.61 36.72
N SER A 126 3.21 -22.33 36.91
CA SER A 126 2.43 -21.85 38.05
C SER A 126 1.03 -22.49 38.11
N PHE A 127 0.37 -22.69 36.96
CA PHE A 127 -0.94 -23.33 36.91
C PHE A 127 -0.92 -24.80 37.35
N PHE A 128 0.06 -25.58 36.87
CA PHE A 128 0.15 -27.01 37.18
C PHE A 128 0.77 -27.29 38.55
N ASP A 129 1.77 -26.51 38.97
CA ASP A 129 2.45 -26.67 40.26
C ASP A 129 1.70 -25.97 41.42
N GLN A 130 0.63 -25.22 41.11
CA GLN A 130 -0.17 -24.40 42.05
C GLN A 130 0.68 -23.37 42.84
N GLU A 131 1.81 -22.96 42.29
CA GLU A 131 2.70 -21.97 42.89
C GLU A 131 2.34 -20.55 42.42
N PRO A 132 2.51 -19.51 43.25
CA PRO A 132 2.33 -18.12 42.82
C PRO A 132 3.34 -17.76 41.73
N PRO A 133 2.96 -16.96 40.73
CA PRO A 133 3.75 -16.90 39.52
C PRO A 133 4.86 -15.82 39.59
N ALA A 134 6.09 -16.17 39.19
CA ALA A 134 7.29 -15.33 39.33
C ALA A 134 7.24 -14.00 38.53
N ASN A 135 7.62 -12.86 39.10
CA ASN A 135 7.42 -11.57 38.42
C ASN A 135 8.16 -11.46 37.06
N ILE A 136 7.42 -11.40 35.95
CA ILE A 136 7.93 -11.09 34.61
C ILE A 136 7.31 -9.77 34.18
N SER A 137 8.15 -8.75 33.98
CA SER A 137 7.69 -7.45 33.49
C SER A 137 7.39 -7.52 32.00
N THR A 138 6.18 -7.14 31.60
CA THR A 138 5.78 -7.00 30.20
C THR A 138 5.36 -5.56 29.96
N PRO A 139 5.70 -4.96 28.80
CA PRO A 139 5.32 -3.58 28.51
C PRO A 139 3.80 -3.38 28.58
N SER A 140 3.38 -2.23 29.10
CA SER A 140 1.96 -1.88 29.19
C SER A 140 1.31 -1.67 27.82
N ASN A 141 -0.01 -1.82 27.72
CA ASN A 141 -0.76 -1.53 26.48
C ASN A 141 -0.55 -0.10 25.95
N ARG A 142 -0.29 0.87 26.85
CA ARG A 142 0.03 2.25 26.44
C ARG A 142 1.37 2.34 25.74
N ALA A 143 2.37 1.59 26.18
CA ALA A 143 3.68 1.52 25.54
C ALA A 143 3.56 0.91 24.14
N TRP A 144 2.85 -0.21 24.02
CA TRP A 144 2.55 -0.86 22.74
C TRP A 144 1.86 0.10 21.75
N LYS A 145 0.82 0.81 22.19
CA LYS A 145 0.12 1.77 21.33
C LYS A 145 1.03 2.92 20.86
N LYS A 146 1.94 3.41 21.72
CA LYS A 146 2.88 4.48 21.36
C LYS A 146 3.87 4.03 20.29
N ILE A 147 4.46 2.84 20.44
CA ILE A 147 5.44 2.33 19.47
C ILE A 147 4.81 1.95 18.13
N SER A 148 3.51 1.61 18.10
CA SER A 148 2.78 1.31 16.86
C SER A 148 2.29 2.55 16.09
N SER A 149 2.55 3.76 16.58
CA SER A 149 2.13 4.99 15.88
C SER A 149 2.84 5.16 14.53
N LEU A 150 2.19 5.85 13.57
CA LEU A 150 2.78 6.09 12.26
C LEU A 150 4.01 6.98 12.39
N TYR A 151 5.16 6.46 11.97
CA TYR A 151 6.43 7.19 12.00
C TYR A 151 6.69 7.90 10.67
N LYS A 152 6.97 9.20 10.73
CA LYS A 152 7.49 9.96 9.60
C LYS A 152 8.95 10.29 9.86
N PHE A 153 9.86 9.68 9.10
CA PHE A 153 11.28 10.00 9.18
C PHE A 153 11.51 11.48 8.82
N SER A 154 12.26 12.17 9.68
CA SER A 154 12.66 13.56 9.52
C SER A 154 14.17 13.64 9.72
N THR A 155 14.90 14.29 8.81
CA THR A 155 16.35 14.51 8.96
C THR A 155 16.70 15.50 10.07
N LYS A 156 15.71 16.23 10.60
CA LYS A 156 15.85 17.13 11.75
C LYS A 156 15.63 16.41 13.09
N ASP A 157 15.00 15.24 13.06
CA ASP A 157 14.70 14.47 14.27
C ASP A 157 15.83 13.45 14.48
N HIS A 158 16.28 13.29 15.72
CA HIS A 158 17.39 12.39 16.08
C HIS A 158 16.99 10.90 16.17
N TYR A 159 15.71 10.59 15.98
CA TYR A 159 15.18 9.25 16.18
C TYR A 159 15.10 8.47 14.87
N TYR A 160 15.33 7.16 14.94
CA TYR A 160 15.27 6.26 13.77
C TYR A 160 13.97 5.46 13.69
N SER A 161 13.28 5.29 14.83
CA SER A 161 11.99 4.60 14.94
C SER A 161 11.16 5.17 16.10
N THR A 162 9.90 4.76 16.17
CA THR A 162 9.01 5.06 17.30
C THR A 162 9.42 4.35 18.59
N ILE A 163 10.04 3.17 18.50
CA ILE A 163 10.64 2.46 19.63
C ILE A 163 11.83 3.23 20.16
N HIS A 164 12.75 3.65 19.28
CA HIS A 164 13.90 4.48 19.65
C HIS A 164 13.44 5.76 20.34
N ARG A 165 12.46 6.48 19.75
CA ARG A 165 11.88 7.68 20.38
C ARG A 165 11.27 7.37 21.75
N TYR A 166 10.49 6.29 21.88
CA TYR A 166 9.84 5.91 23.13
C TYR A 166 10.86 5.64 24.24
N VAL A 167 11.95 4.93 23.93
CA VAL A 167 13.01 4.61 24.89
C VAL A 167 13.70 5.88 25.36
N GLU A 168 14.14 6.74 24.44
CA GLU A 168 14.83 8.00 24.77
C GLU A 168 13.93 8.94 25.59
N GLU A 169 12.66 9.14 25.19
CA GLU A 169 11.70 9.94 25.95
C GLU A 169 11.38 9.33 27.33
N SER A 170 11.36 7.99 27.45
CA SER A 170 11.11 7.32 28.73
C SER A 170 12.31 7.44 29.68
N CYS A 171 13.53 7.39 29.16
CA CYS A 171 14.77 7.61 29.92
C CYS A 171 14.91 9.07 30.36
N ASP A 172 14.58 10.03 29.48
CA ASP A 172 14.60 11.46 29.80
C ASP A 172 13.54 11.81 30.86
N ASN A 173 12.36 11.19 30.82
CA ASN A 173 11.35 11.39 31.86
C ASN A 173 11.79 10.81 33.22
N ASP A 174 12.52 9.70 33.25
CA ASP A 174 13.08 9.16 34.50
C ASP A 174 14.25 10.01 35.00
N MET A 175 15.07 10.58 34.12
CA MET A 175 16.11 11.55 34.48
C MET A 175 15.52 12.89 34.94
N MET A 176 14.44 13.36 34.30
CA MET A 176 13.62 14.47 34.78
C MET A 176 12.89 14.12 36.07
N LYS A 177 12.58 12.86 36.38
CA LYS A 177 11.97 12.48 37.66
C LYS A 177 12.95 12.62 38.83
N ILE A 178 14.24 12.43 38.57
CA ILE A 178 15.33 12.73 39.53
C ILE A 178 15.54 14.26 39.65
N ALA A 179 15.21 15.04 38.62
CA ALA A 179 15.33 16.50 38.61
C ALA A 179 14.02 17.28 38.91
N SER A 180 12.86 16.63 38.93
CA SER A 180 11.54 17.25 39.04
C SER A 180 10.96 17.07 40.44
N VAL A 181 11.70 17.62 41.40
CA VAL A 181 11.07 18.59 42.30
C VAL A 181 11.33 19.96 41.67
N LYS A 182 10.67 20.30 40.55
CA LYS A 182 10.29 21.68 40.14
C LYS A 182 9.73 21.73 38.70
N SER A 183 8.53 22.29 38.64
CA SER A 183 7.87 23.03 37.56
C SER A 183 7.13 22.26 36.45
N SER A 184 5.80 22.41 36.53
CA SER A 184 4.81 22.20 35.48
C SER A 184 5.06 23.05 34.22
N GLY A 185 4.77 22.48 33.05
CA GLY A 185 4.67 23.21 31.79
C GLY A 185 4.08 22.33 30.69
N THR A 186 2.81 22.53 30.39
CA THR A 186 1.97 21.87 29.38
C THR A 186 2.45 22.16 27.96
N ALA A 187 2.36 21.20 27.04
CA ALA A 187 2.25 21.48 25.61
C ALA A 187 1.50 20.35 24.89
N ASP A 188 0.21 20.61 24.66
CA ASP A 188 -0.65 19.96 23.69
C ASP A 188 -0.07 20.06 22.28
N ASN A 189 -0.40 19.07 21.42
CA ASN A 189 -0.82 19.23 20.01
C ASN A 189 -0.83 17.86 19.30
N ILE A 190 -1.99 17.19 19.30
CA ILE A 190 -2.28 16.05 18.41
C ILE A 190 -3.26 16.53 17.34
N PRO A 191 -2.93 16.47 16.03
CA PRO A 191 -3.93 16.62 14.99
C PRO A 191 -4.71 15.31 14.82
N ALA A 192 -6.02 15.40 15.01
CA ALA A 192 -6.99 14.36 14.70
C ALA A 192 -7.22 14.27 13.18
N ALA A 193 -6.80 13.16 12.58
CA ALA A 193 -7.31 12.57 11.33
C ALA A 193 -6.60 11.22 11.22
N LEU A 194 -7.24 10.07 11.34
CA LEU A 194 -8.24 9.54 10.42
C LEU A 194 -9.17 8.60 11.18
N GLY A 195 -10.46 8.93 11.19
CA GLY A 195 -11.53 7.95 11.32
C GLY A 195 -11.80 7.28 9.98
N PHE A 196 -12.48 6.12 10.06
CA PHE A 196 -12.94 5.22 9.00
C PHE A 196 -11.87 4.22 8.51
N VAL A 197 -12.10 2.90 8.56
CA VAL A 197 -13.35 2.19 8.17
C VAL A 197 -13.80 1.12 9.19
N ASP A 198 -15.12 0.97 9.18
CA ASP A 198 -16.06 0.29 10.06
C ASP A 198 -15.95 -1.22 10.27
N ASP A 199 -16.50 -1.59 11.43
CA ASP A 199 -17.10 -2.85 11.77
C ASP A 199 -18.35 -3.13 10.90
N VAL A 200 -18.31 -4.16 10.05
CA VAL A 200 -19.52 -4.84 9.52
C VAL A 200 -19.26 -6.36 9.44
N ARG A 201 -19.56 -7.02 10.57
CA ARG A 201 -20.55 -8.10 10.73
C ARG A 201 -20.36 -9.52 10.11
N MET A 202 -20.65 -10.46 11.03
CA MET A 202 -21.42 -11.73 10.89
C MET A 202 -20.65 -13.03 10.62
N ALA A 203 -20.50 -13.80 11.70
CA ALA A 203 -21.16 -15.10 11.86
C ALA A 203 -21.53 -15.30 13.32
#